data_AF-A0A7W3QN36-F1
#
_entry.id   AF-A0A7W3QN36-F1
#
_cell.length_a   1.000
_cell.length_b   1.000
_cell.length_c   1.000
_cell.angle_alpha   90.00
_cell.angle_beta   90.00
_cell.angle_gamma   90.00
#
_symmetry.space_group_name_H-M   'P 1'
#
loop_
_entity.id
_entity.type
_entity.pdbx_description
1 polymer ?
#
loop_
_entity_poly.entity_id
_entity_poly.type
_entity_poly.pdbx_seq_one_letter_code
_entity_poly.pdbx_strand_id
1 'polypeptide(L)' 'MHESYRHPVSLRTPGARAHYDHRRTIGDRHSSALRNTFNRMLGCLFHCLQTGHLYDETIAFGARLEAAA' A
#
# COMPACT_ATOMS: atom_id res chain seq x y z
N MET A 1 10.68 23.86 10.62
CA MET A 1 9.63 23.59 9.62
C MET A 1 9.62 22.11 9.24
N HIS A 2 9.22 21.17 10.11
CA HIS A 2 8.97 19.77 9.67
C HIS A 2 8.11 18.93 10.66
N GLU A 3 7.29 19.55 11.51
CA GLU A 3 6.52 18.85 12.55
C GLU A 3 5.04 18.65 12.17
N SER A 4 4.75 18.58 10.87
CA SER A 4 3.37 18.48 10.37
C SER A 4 3.22 17.44 9.27
N TYR A 5 3.89 16.30 9.42
CA TYR A 5 3.48 15.05 8.78
C TYR A 5 2.19 14.53 9.44
N ARG A 6 1.15 15.37 9.41
CA ARG A 6 -0.24 15.02 9.69
C ARG A 6 -0.51 13.75 8.89
N HIS A 7 -0.69 12.64 9.61
CA HIS A 7 -0.91 11.32 9.03
C HIS A 7 -1.93 11.44 7.89
N PRO A 8 -1.57 11.16 6.63
CA PRO A 8 -2.54 11.18 5.56
C PRO A 8 -3.62 10.15 5.88
N VAL A 9 -4.87 10.61 5.90
CA VAL A 9 -6.08 9.80 6.14
C VAL A 9 -6.20 8.59 5.19
N SER A 10 -5.38 8.55 4.14
CA SER A 10 -5.35 7.54 3.09
C SER A 10 -4.77 6.17 3.51
N LEU A 11 -4.12 6.05 4.67
CA LEU A 11 -3.48 4.80 5.13
C LEU A 11 -4.16 4.22 6.39
N ARG A 12 -5.49 4.21 6.43
CA ARG A 12 -6.27 3.73 7.59
C ARG A 12 -6.20 2.22 7.82
N THR A 13 -5.71 1.44 6.86
CA THR A 13 -5.52 0.00 7.03
C THR A 13 -4.09 -0.32 7.49
N PRO A 14 -3.91 -1.24 8.47
CA PRO A 14 -2.59 -1.61 8.98
C PRO A 14 -1.62 -2.06 7.89
N GLY A 15 -2.08 -2.87 6.92
CA GLY A 15 -1.24 -3.36 5.82
C GLY A 15 -0.73 -2.24 4.91
N ALA A 16 -1.60 -1.28 4.57
CA ALA A 16 -1.20 -0.14 3.73
C ALA A 16 -0.19 0.76 4.45
N ARG A 17 -0.39 0.97 5.76
CA ARG A 17 0.52 1.79 6.56
C ARG A 17 1.90 1.16 6.69
N ALA A 18 1.96 -0.14 7.00
CA ALA A 18 3.20 -0.87 7.10
C ALA A 18 3.99 -0.87 5.78
N HIS A 19 3.29 -1.06 4.65
CA HIS A 19 3.89 -0.97 3.32
C HIS A 19 4.44 0.43 3.04
N TYR A 20 3.66 1.48 3.31
CA TYR A 20 4.11 2.87 3.15
C TYR A 20 5.34 3.19 4.01
N ASP A 21 5.32 2.80 5.29
CA ASP A 21 6.42 3.06 6.22
C ASP A 21 7.68 2.29 5.77
N HIS A 22 7.56 1.04 5.34
CA HIS A 22 8.66 0.28 4.74
C HIS A 22 9.24 0.99 3.50
N ARG A 23 8.40 1.53 2.60
CA ARG A 23 8.85 2.34 1.46
C ARG A 23 9.61 3.59 1.92
N ARG A 24 9.15 4.26 2.98
CA ARG A 24 9.84 5.41 3.57
C ARG A 24 11.18 5.03 4.20
N THR A 25 11.29 3.86 4.84
CA THR A 25 12.55 3.39 5.44
C THR A 25 13.60 3.02 4.41
N ILE A 26 13.21 2.52 3.23
CA ILE A 26 14.13 2.24 2.12
C ILE A 26 14.55 3.51 1.34
N GLY A 27 14.06 4.69 1.74
CA GLY A 27 14.49 5.98 1.18
C GLY A 27 13.58 6.58 0.11
N ASP A 28 12.39 6.01 -0.15
CA ASP A 28 11.44 6.66 -1.06
C ASP A 28 11.05 8.04 -0.55
N ARG A 29 10.99 9.01 -1.46
CA ARG A 29 10.33 10.30 -1.19
C ARG A 29 8.85 10.05 -0.91
N HIS A 30 8.23 10.96 -0.13
CA HIS A 30 6.82 10.88 0.26
C HIS A 30 5.89 10.45 -0.88
N SER A 31 5.94 11.17 -2.01
CA SER A 31 5.06 10.96 -3.14
C SER A 31 5.30 9.62 -3.83
N SER A 32 6.55 9.13 -3.83
CA SER A 32 6.89 7.80 -4.36
C SER A 32 6.31 6.71 -3.47
N ALA A 33 6.52 6.80 -2.15
CA ALA A 33 5.97 5.85 -1.18
C ALA A 33 4.43 5.81 -1.21
N LEU A 34 3.78 6.97 -1.26
CA LEU A 34 2.32 7.05 -1.38
C LEU A 34 1.83 6.43 -2.69
N ARG A 35 2.43 6.80 -3.83
CA ARG A 35 2.01 6.28 -5.14
C ARG A 35 2.21 4.77 -5.23
N ASN A 36 3.30 4.23 -4.69
CA ASN A 36 3.54 2.80 -4.64
C ASN A 36 2.48 2.08 -3.81
N THR A 37 2.15 2.63 -2.64
CA THR A 37 1.12 2.09 -1.76
C THR A 37 -0.26 2.12 -2.43
N PHE A 38 -0.63 3.24 -3.05
CA PHE A 38 -1.92 3.41 -3.72
C PHE A 38 -2.07 2.52 -4.96
N ASN A 39 -1.01 2.41 -5.77
CA ASN A 39 -0.99 1.53 -6.93
C ASN A 39 -1.23 0.07 -6.53
N ARG A 40 -0.67 -0.37 -5.39
CA ARG A 40 -0.91 -1.72 -4.87
C ARG A 40 -2.37 -1.94 -4.44
N MET A 41 -2.99 -0.95 -3.78
CA MET A 41 -4.42 -1.02 -3.45
C MET A 41 -5.29 -1.10 -4.70
N LEU A 42 -5.02 -0.24 -5.69
CA LEU A 42 -5.78 -0.20 -6.93
C LEU A 42 -5.65 -1.51 -7.73
N GLY A 43 -4.45 -2.11 -7.77
CA GLY A 43 -4.24 -3.39 -8.42
C GLY A 43 -5.05 -4.52 -7.79
N CYS A 44 -5.05 -4.60 -6.46
CA CYS A 44 -5.86 -5.59 -5.74
C CYS A 44 -7.37 -5.35 -5.91
N LEU A 45 -7.81 -4.09 -5.78
CA LEU A 45 -9.21 -3.72 -6.01
C LEU A 45 -9.67 -4.08 -7.43
N PHE A 46 -8.85 -3.78 -8.44
CA PHE A 46 -9.15 -4.11 -9.83
C PHE A 46 -9.33 -5.62 -10.01
N HIS A 47 -8.42 -6.43 -9.45
CA HIS A 47 -8.55 -7.89 -9.47
C HIS A 47 -9.82 -8.38 -8.76
N CYS A 48 -10.13 -7.85 -7.57
CA CYS A 48 -11.35 -8.17 -6.83
C CYS A 48 -12.61 -7.84 -7.62
N LEU A 49 -12.67 -6.66 -8.26
CA LEU A 49 -13.79 -6.27 -9.11
C LEU A 49 -13.92 -7.17 -10.34
N GLN A 50 -12.80 -7.54 -10.96
CA GLN A 50 -12.80 -8.41 -12.14
C GLN A 50 -13.29 -9.83 -11.81
N THR A 51 -13.01 -10.31 -10.60
CA THR A 51 -13.31 -11.69 -10.17
C THR A 51 -14.59 -11.77 -9.31
N GLY A 52 -15.18 -10.63 -8.93
CA GLY A 52 -16.36 -10.57 -8.07
C GLY A 52 -16.09 -10.87 -6.60
N HIS A 53 -14.85 -10.76 -6.13
CA HIS A 53 -14.48 -11.00 -4.74
C HIS A 53 -14.47 -9.72 -3.91
N LEU A 54 -14.70 -9.86 -2.60
CA LEU A 54 -14.48 -8.77 -1.65
C LEU A 54 -12.99 -8.43 -1.57
N TYR A 55 -12.68 -7.15 -1.40
CA TYR A 55 -11.32 -6.71 -1.14
C TYR A 55 -10.81 -7.24 0.21
N ASP A 56 -9.64 -7.86 0.20
CA ASP A 56 -8.96 -8.38 1.38
C ASP A 56 -7.58 -7.73 1.52
N GLU A 57 -7.34 -7.06 2.65
CA GLU A 57 -6.09 -6.34 2.89
C GLU A 57 -4.89 -7.26 3.11
N THR A 58 -5.10 -8.49 3.58
CA THR A 58 -4.04 -9.48 3.78
C THR A 58 -3.55 -10.03 2.45
N ILE A 59 -4.40 -10.05 1.42
CA ILE A 59 -4.00 -10.37 0.05
C ILE A 59 -3.32 -9.14 -0.59
N ALA A 60 -3.89 -7.95 -0.39
CA ALA A 60 -3.36 -6.72 -0.97
C ALA A 60 -1.94 -6.39 -0.46
N PHE A 61 -1.69 -6.55 0.84
CA PHE A 61 -0.44 -6.16 1.51
C PHE A 61 0.29 -7.30 2.22
N GLY A 62 -0.20 -8.54 2.10
CA GLY A 62 0.51 -9.71 2.57
C GLY A 62 1.91 -9.77 1.95
N ALA A 63 2.80 -10.48 2.65
CA ALA A 63 4.09 -10.85 2.11
C ALA A 63 3.83 -11.45 0.73
N ARG A 64 4.31 -10.76 -0.31
CA ARG A 64 4.27 -11.34 -1.64
C ARG A 64 5.06 -12.63 -1.49
N LEU A 65 4.41 -13.77 -1.67
CA LEU A 65 5.12 -14.93 -2.17
C LEU A 65 5.67 -14.43 -3.49
N GLU A 66 6.94 -14.03 -3.47
CA GLU A 66 7.71 -13.63 -4.65
C GLU A 66 7.36 -14.65 -5.72
N ALA A 67 6.50 -14.23 -6.66
CA ALA A 67 6.11 -15.08 -7.75
C ALA A 67 7.39 -15.28 -8.55
N ALA A 68 7.91 -16.50 -8.46
CA ALA A 68 9.03 -16.98 -9.24
C ALA A 68 8.83 -16.62 -10.71
N ALA A 69 9.79 -15.88 -11.26
CA ALA A 69 10.23 -15.90 -12.67
C ALA A 69 11.47 -15.01 -12.82
#